data_AF-A0A972ZRX1-F1
#
_entry.id   AF-A0A972ZRX1-F1
#
_cell.length_a   1.000
_cell.length_b   1.000
_cell.length_c   1.000
_cell.angle_alpha   90.00
_cell.angle_beta   90.00
_cell.angle_gamma   90.00
#
_symmetry.space_group_name_H-M   'P 1'
#
loop_
_entity.id
_entity.type
_entity.pdbx_description
1 polymer ?
#
loop_
_entity_poly.entity_id
_entity_poly.type
_entity_poly.pdbx_seq_one_letter_code
_entity_poly.pdbx_strand_id
1 'polypeptide(L)'
;MMLSPFCYVNNANKIPKDGYLFQVPLFCKRSFNQKCKSYYDEIREKEGFSCCPYGFASLGIKKSSLVYIFTCLNLERVSNNKLIRKRITKKDSILKFSIENFKNRIEYYLGIETNFLEAKLEKEKYGELNSSINEKQDFFDNIFHELRKLNKQLKREIEALIKECNIGKISLEQINNKSQHIFAISQLITIRLNTFDFNQNPDLIIEGNQKDTIIFGKFKKIMHCLEYTAQLKNINLNINGKTTCKIKAFDIFELLPYLYIENAIKYSPDSHT
;
A
#
# COMPACT_ATOMS: atom_id res chain seq x y z
N MET A 1 -14.01 17.57 -1.55
CA MET A 1 -14.87 18.79 -1.47
C MET A 1 -16.30 18.31 -1.47
N MET A 2 -17.11 18.63 -0.46
CA MET A 2 -18.51 18.18 -0.36
C MET A 2 -19.36 19.00 -1.34
N LEU A 3 -19.98 18.32 -2.31
CA LEU A 3 -20.86 18.94 -3.32
C LEU A 3 -22.31 18.94 -2.80
N SER A 4 -22.56 19.74 -1.76
CA SER A 4 -23.89 19.80 -1.15
C SER A 4 -24.86 20.67 -1.97
N PRO A 5 -26.14 20.28 -2.16
CA PRO A 5 -27.14 21.14 -2.79
C PRO A 5 -27.45 22.37 -1.93
N PHE A 6 -27.42 22.20 -0.61
CA PHE A 6 -27.77 23.22 0.36
C PHE A 6 -26.52 23.81 1.03
N CYS A 7 -26.69 24.96 1.68
CA CYS A 7 -25.62 25.52 2.48
C CYS A 7 -25.28 24.61 3.66
N TYR A 8 -24.00 24.47 3.97
CA TYR A 8 -23.53 23.53 4.99
C TYR A 8 -22.36 24.07 5.81
N VAL A 9 -22.11 23.45 6.96
CA VAL A 9 -21.01 23.79 7.88
C VAL A 9 -20.18 22.54 8.16
N ASN A 10 -18.89 22.60 7.82
CA ASN A 10 -17.93 21.52 8.15
C ASN A 10 -17.17 21.76 9.46
N ASN A 11 -17.10 23.01 9.89
CA ASN A 11 -16.37 23.41 11.09
C ASN A 11 -17.09 24.61 11.69
N ALA A 12 -17.51 24.50 12.96
CA ALA A 12 -18.27 25.53 13.66
C ALA A 12 -17.55 26.89 13.72
N ASN A 13 -16.23 26.92 13.61
CA ASN A 13 -15.44 28.15 13.59
C ASN A 13 -15.36 28.85 12.23
N LYS A 14 -15.87 28.23 11.16
CA LYS A 14 -15.83 28.77 9.80
C LYS A 14 -17.22 29.19 9.35
N ILE A 15 -17.25 30.21 8.49
CA ILE A 15 -18.48 30.69 7.85
C ILE A 15 -19.12 29.52 7.07
N PRO A 16 -20.47 29.41 7.05
CA PRO A 16 -21.16 28.44 6.21
C PRO A 16 -20.70 28.51 4.75
N LYS A 17 -20.65 27.35 4.10
CA LYS A 17 -20.31 27.21 2.68
C LYS A 17 -21.57 27.19 1.82
N ASP A 18 -21.44 27.76 0.63
CA ASP A 18 -22.48 27.70 -0.38
C ASP A 18 -22.72 26.25 -0.81
N GLY A 19 -23.99 25.91 -1.03
CA GLY A 19 -24.37 24.73 -1.80
C GLY A 19 -24.46 25.06 -3.28
N TYR A 20 -24.49 24.04 -4.13
CA TYR A 20 -24.57 24.25 -5.58
C TYR A 20 -25.95 24.72 -6.06
N LEU A 21 -27.02 24.50 -5.29
CA LEU A 21 -28.36 25.06 -5.57
C LEU A 21 -28.67 26.28 -4.69
N PHE A 22 -28.23 26.25 -3.43
CA PHE A 22 -28.56 27.30 -2.46
C PHE A 22 -27.30 27.97 -1.92
N GLN A 23 -27.21 29.27 -2.14
CA GLN A 23 -26.13 30.10 -1.64
C GLN A 23 -26.42 30.61 -0.24
N VAL A 24 -25.36 30.75 0.55
CA VAL A 24 -25.42 31.33 1.89
C VAL A 24 -25.84 32.79 1.78
N PRO A 25 -26.85 33.22 2.56
CA PRO A 25 -27.33 34.60 2.52
C PRO A 25 -26.22 35.59 2.84
N LEU A 26 -26.24 36.76 2.20
CA LEU A 26 -25.22 37.80 2.40
C LEU A 26 -25.08 38.20 3.87
N PHE A 27 -26.18 38.22 4.62
CA PHE A 27 -26.18 38.45 6.06
C PHE A 27 -25.31 37.44 6.80
N CYS A 28 -25.48 36.15 6.52
CA CYS A 28 -24.75 35.06 7.18
C CYS A 28 -23.26 35.07 6.82
N LYS A 29 -22.90 35.51 5.59
CA LYS A 29 -21.50 35.70 5.20
C LYS A 29 -20.83 36.86 5.95
N ARG A 30 -21.54 37.98 6.13
CA ARG A 30 -20.99 39.22 6.73
C ARG A 30 -21.05 39.26 8.25
N SER A 31 -22.06 38.65 8.85
CA SER A 31 -22.39 38.80 10.28
C SER A 31 -22.08 37.54 11.10
N PHE A 32 -21.21 36.66 10.58
CA PHE A 32 -20.79 35.46 11.28
C PHE A 32 -19.99 35.83 12.54
N ASN A 33 -20.49 35.42 13.70
CA ASN A 33 -19.94 35.83 14.99
C ASN A 33 -19.96 34.70 16.03
N GLN A 34 -19.56 35.00 17.27
CA GLN A 34 -19.46 34.01 18.33
C GLN A 34 -20.77 33.27 18.62
N LYS A 35 -21.92 33.94 18.48
CA LYS A 35 -23.24 33.29 18.63
C LYS A 35 -23.49 32.23 17.57
N CYS A 36 -23.01 32.45 16.34
CA CYS A 36 -23.08 31.44 15.29
C CYS A 36 -22.19 30.23 15.61
N LYS A 37 -20.97 30.47 16.09
CA LYS A 37 -20.01 29.41 16.43
C LYS A 37 -20.56 28.51 17.52
N SER A 38 -20.98 29.09 18.65
CA SER A 38 -21.57 28.35 19.77
C SER A 38 -22.81 27.54 19.34
N TYR A 39 -23.64 28.10 18.46
CA TYR A 39 -24.80 27.39 17.91
C TYR A 39 -24.40 26.20 17.04
N TYR A 40 -23.39 26.32 16.18
CA TYR A 40 -22.94 25.21 15.33
C TYR A 40 -22.20 24.13 16.12
N ASP A 41 -21.49 24.49 17.20
CA ASP A 41 -20.93 23.53 18.15
C ASP A 41 -22.03 22.73 18.84
N GLU A 42 -23.11 23.38 19.29
CA GLU A 42 -24.26 22.71 19.92
C GLU A 42 -24.97 21.76 18.94
N ILE A 43 -25.23 22.21 17.70
CA ILE A 43 -25.89 21.38 16.67
C ILE A 43 -25.06 20.16 16.29
N ARG A 44 -23.73 20.24 16.38
CA ARG A 44 -22.88 19.10 16.08
C ARG A 44 -23.24 17.88 16.94
N GLU A 45 -23.67 18.13 18.16
CA GLU A 45 -24.08 17.07 19.09
C GLU A 45 -25.56 16.70 19.02
N LYS A 46 -26.39 17.54 18.41
CA LYS A 46 -27.84 17.41 18.38
C LYS A 46 -28.36 17.00 17.00
N GLU A 47 -29.07 15.88 16.94
CA GLU A 47 -29.76 15.47 15.73
C GLU A 47 -31.10 16.18 15.55
N GLY A 48 -31.43 16.47 14.29
CA GLY A 48 -32.71 17.05 13.90
C GLY A 48 -32.67 18.56 13.65
N PHE A 49 -33.87 19.13 13.54
CA PHE A 49 -34.04 20.53 13.15
C PHE A 49 -33.90 21.48 14.33
N SER A 50 -33.18 22.57 14.11
CA SER A 50 -33.03 23.66 15.09
C SER A 50 -33.11 25.02 14.39
N CYS A 51 -33.57 26.03 15.12
CA CYS A 51 -33.59 27.41 14.65
C CYS A 51 -32.38 28.16 15.18
N CYS A 52 -31.66 28.85 14.30
CA CYS A 52 -30.50 29.64 14.68
C CYS A 52 -30.91 30.96 15.35
N PRO A 53 -29.98 31.64 16.06
CA PRO A 53 -30.25 32.91 16.74
C PRO A 53 -30.78 34.03 15.82
N TYR A 54 -30.52 33.92 14.51
CA TYR A 54 -30.95 34.89 13.50
C TYR A 54 -32.20 34.46 12.72
N GLY A 55 -32.79 33.32 13.06
CA GLY A 55 -34.09 32.85 12.57
C GLY A 55 -34.04 31.81 11.45
N PHE A 56 -32.86 31.50 10.88
CA PHE A 56 -32.72 30.46 9.86
C PHE A 56 -32.79 29.06 10.47
N ALA A 57 -33.33 28.09 9.74
CA ALA A 57 -33.32 26.71 10.17
C ALA A 57 -31.96 26.04 9.87
N SER A 58 -31.62 25.03 10.66
CA SER A 58 -30.49 24.13 10.44
C SER A 58 -30.90 22.70 10.77
N LEU A 59 -30.26 21.73 10.13
CA LEU A 59 -30.46 20.30 10.34
C LEU A 59 -29.11 19.65 10.64
N GLY A 60 -28.99 19.04 11.82
CA GLY A 60 -27.87 18.18 12.20
C GLY A 60 -28.23 16.70 11.95
N ILE A 61 -27.33 15.95 11.31
CA ILE A 61 -27.48 14.51 11.03
C ILE A 61 -26.16 13.82 11.38
N LYS A 62 -26.20 12.75 12.17
CA LYS A 62 -25.03 11.88 12.39
C LYS A 62 -25.21 10.59 11.56
N LYS A 63 -24.30 10.32 10.63
CA LYS A 63 -24.34 9.10 9.80
C LYS A 63 -22.94 8.53 9.62
N SER A 64 -22.76 7.24 9.94
CA SER A 64 -21.52 6.48 9.72
C SER A 64 -20.25 7.22 10.15
N SER A 65 -20.25 7.79 11.37
CA SER A 65 -19.19 8.61 11.99
C SER A 65 -19.01 10.06 11.48
N LEU A 66 -19.76 10.49 10.48
CA LEU A 66 -19.76 11.87 9.98
C LEU A 66 -20.93 12.67 10.53
N VAL A 67 -20.68 13.95 10.82
CA VAL A 67 -21.71 14.91 11.24
C VAL A 67 -21.96 15.89 10.09
N TYR A 68 -23.19 15.87 9.57
CA TYR A 68 -23.65 16.78 8.53
C TYR A 68 -24.47 17.89 9.16
N ILE A 69 -24.11 19.14 8.88
CA ILE A 69 -24.86 20.33 9.32
C ILE A 69 -25.29 21.12 8.10
N PHE A 70 -26.58 21.04 7.76
CA PHE A 70 -27.20 21.91 6.76
C PHE A 70 -27.74 23.16 7.44
N THR A 71 -27.56 24.34 6.86
CA THR A 71 -27.91 25.60 7.52
C THR A 71 -28.39 26.67 6.54
N CYS A 72 -28.73 27.85 7.05
CA CYS A 72 -29.26 28.99 6.28
C CYS A 72 -30.56 28.65 5.52
N LEU A 73 -31.35 27.72 6.06
CA LEU A 73 -32.58 27.24 5.45
C LEU A 73 -33.77 28.08 5.89
N ASN A 74 -34.80 28.14 5.03
CA ASN A 74 -36.11 28.68 5.38
C ASN A 74 -37.12 27.52 5.38
N LEU A 75 -37.33 26.94 6.55
CA LEU A 75 -38.19 25.77 6.75
C LEU A 75 -39.46 26.17 7.50
N GLU A 76 -40.59 25.63 7.04
CA GLU A 76 -41.86 25.78 7.73
C GLU A 76 -41.81 25.25 9.16
N ARG A 77 -42.45 25.97 10.08
CA ARG A 77 -42.55 25.63 11.52
C ARG A 77 -41.24 25.65 12.31
N VAL A 78 -40.08 25.68 11.65
CA VAL A 78 -38.75 25.76 12.29
C VAL A 78 -38.18 27.17 12.21
N SER A 79 -38.24 27.82 11.04
CA SER A 79 -37.66 29.14 10.83
C SER A 79 -38.49 30.27 11.41
N ASN A 80 -37.82 31.29 11.97
CA ASN A 80 -38.46 32.52 12.41
C ASN A 80 -38.51 33.55 11.26
N ASN A 81 -39.62 33.53 10.52
CA ASN A 81 -39.82 34.39 9.35
C ASN A 81 -39.74 35.89 9.65
N LYS A 82 -40.16 36.34 10.84
CA LYS A 82 -40.07 37.75 11.23
C LYS A 82 -38.61 38.21 11.32
N LEU A 83 -37.75 37.34 11.84
CA LEU A 83 -36.31 37.57 11.97
C LEU A 83 -35.58 37.46 10.64
N ILE A 84 -35.97 36.51 9.80
CA ILE A 84 -35.40 36.30 8.47
C ILE A 84 -35.66 37.51 7.56
N ARG A 85 -36.90 38.00 7.49
CA ARG A 85 -37.30 39.12 6.60
C ARG A 85 -36.51 40.41 6.86
N LYS A 86 -36.01 40.63 8.08
CA LYS A 86 -35.18 41.79 8.43
C LYS A 86 -33.75 41.72 7.89
N ARG A 87 -33.32 40.55 7.40
CA ARG A 87 -31.91 40.23 7.15
C ARG A 87 -31.64 39.71 5.74
N ILE A 88 -32.67 39.22 5.06
CA ILE A 88 -32.63 38.86 3.64
C ILE A 88 -32.69 40.13 2.78
N THR A 89 -31.92 40.17 1.70
CA THR A 89 -32.00 41.17 0.65
C THR A 89 -32.66 40.60 -0.62
N LYS A 90 -33.09 41.46 -1.56
CA LYS A 90 -33.63 41.02 -2.86
C LYS A 90 -32.64 40.16 -3.68
N LYS A 91 -31.35 40.17 -3.33
CA LYS A 91 -30.31 39.37 -3.98
C LYS A 91 -30.18 37.95 -3.39
N ASP A 92 -30.81 37.69 -2.25
CA ASP A 92 -30.76 36.39 -1.58
C ASP A 92 -31.92 35.49 -2.06
N SER A 93 -31.59 34.42 -2.78
CA SER A 93 -32.56 33.46 -3.37
C SER A 93 -33.00 32.40 -2.35
N ILE A 94 -33.69 32.78 -1.28
CA ILE A 94 -34.10 31.84 -0.23
C ILE A 94 -35.50 31.28 -0.49
N LEU A 95 -35.56 30.00 -0.86
CA LEU A 95 -36.81 29.27 -1.00
C LEU A 95 -37.32 28.76 0.35
N LYS A 96 -38.64 28.79 0.53
CA LYS A 96 -39.33 28.21 1.69
C LYS A 96 -39.70 26.77 1.40
N PHE A 97 -39.29 25.84 2.26
CA PHE A 97 -39.60 24.42 2.14
C PHE A 97 -40.50 23.94 3.27
N SER A 98 -41.38 22.98 2.98
CA SER A 98 -41.94 22.12 4.01
C SER A 98 -40.85 21.20 4.57
N ILE A 99 -41.00 20.78 5.82
CA ILE A 99 -40.05 19.85 6.47
C ILE A 99 -39.91 18.56 5.66
N GLU A 100 -41.04 18.02 5.17
CA GLU A 100 -41.09 16.77 4.42
C GLU A 100 -40.33 16.86 3.09
N ASN A 101 -40.59 17.91 2.31
CA ASN A 101 -39.90 18.11 1.03
C ASN A 101 -38.39 18.29 1.21
N PHE A 102 -37.97 18.93 2.31
CA PHE A 102 -36.56 19.09 2.62
C PHE A 102 -35.91 17.76 3.03
N LYS A 103 -36.55 16.99 3.91
CA LYS A 103 -36.07 15.65 4.33
C LYS A 103 -35.85 14.74 3.13
N ASN A 104 -36.86 14.59 2.26
CA ASN A 104 -36.78 13.71 1.08
C ASN A 104 -35.60 14.08 0.16
N ARG A 105 -35.33 15.38 -0.01
CA ARG A 105 -34.19 15.86 -0.82
C ARG A 105 -32.85 15.56 -0.17
N ILE A 106 -32.75 15.74 1.15
CA ILE A 106 -31.52 15.46 1.90
C ILE A 106 -31.26 13.96 1.94
N GLU A 107 -32.27 13.12 2.17
CA GLU A 107 -32.13 11.67 2.16
C GLU A 107 -31.65 11.16 0.80
N TYR A 108 -32.25 11.64 -0.29
CA TYR A 108 -31.80 11.32 -1.64
C TYR A 108 -30.34 11.72 -1.88
N TYR A 109 -29.97 12.94 -1.50
CA TYR A 109 -28.59 13.43 -1.61
C TYR A 109 -27.61 12.59 -0.79
N LEU A 110 -27.94 12.29 0.47
CA LEU A 110 -27.10 11.49 1.35
C LEU A 110 -26.96 10.05 0.84
N GLY A 111 -27.99 9.49 0.19
CA GLY A 111 -27.92 8.19 -0.47
C GLY A 111 -26.94 8.18 -1.65
N ILE A 112 -26.94 9.23 -2.47
CA ILE A 112 -25.96 9.37 -3.56
C ILE A 112 -24.55 9.53 -2.99
N GLU A 113 -24.37 10.37 -1.96
CA GLU A 113 -23.07 10.62 -1.34
C GLU A 113 -22.49 9.35 -0.72
N THR A 114 -23.32 8.52 -0.06
CA THR A 114 -22.87 7.23 0.48
C THR A 114 -22.45 6.27 -0.62
N ASN A 115 -23.26 6.11 -1.67
CA ASN A 115 -22.93 5.19 -2.78
C ASN A 115 -21.64 5.62 -3.50
N PHE A 116 -21.45 6.93 -3.69
CA PHE A 116 -20.22 7.46 -4.29
C PHE A 116 -18.99 7.19 -3.42
N LEU A 117 -19.12 7.36 -2.10
CA LEU A 117 -18.03 7.08 -1.17
C LEU A 117 -17.67 5.58 -1.14
N GLU A 118 -18.68 4.71 -1.10
CA GLU A 118 -18.50 3.26 -1.17
C GLU A 118 -17.78 2.84 -2.47
N ALA A 119 -18.25 3.32 -3.62
CA ALA A 119 -17.60 3.05 -4.90
C ALA A 119 -16.15 3.55 -4.97
N LYS A 120 -15.84 4.69 -4.33
CA LYS A 120 -14.47 5.20 -4.22
C LYS A 120 -13.58 4.29 -3.37
N LEU A 121 -14.08 3.85 -2.22
CA LEU A 121 -13.36 2.94 -1.32
C LEU A 121 -13.12 1.57 -1.97
N GLU A 122 -14.11 1.02 -2.67
CA GLU A 122 -13.97 -0.22 -3.42
C GLU A 122 -12.91 -0.10 -4.52
N LYS A 123 -12.90 1.03 -5.25
CA LYS A 123 -11.88 1.29 -6.27
C LYS A 123 -10.47 1.39 -5.67
N GLU A 124 -10.31 2.02 -4.51
CA GLU A 124 -9.03 2.09 -3.80
C GLU A 124 -8.55 0.69 -3.38
N LYS A 125 -9.42 -0.11 -2.76
CA LYS A 125 -9.13 -1.51 -2.40
C LYS A 125 -8.75 -2.36 -3.60
N TYR A 126 -9.46 -2.21 -4.72
CA TYR A 126 -9.14 -2.94 -5.95
C TYR A 126 -7.78 -2.52 -6.51
N GLY A 127 -7.42 -1.24 -6.41
CA GLY A 127 -6.10 -0.73 -6.76
C GLY A 127 -4.99 -1.33 -5.92
N GLU A 128 -5.15 -1.36 -4.60
CA GLU A 128 -4.19 -1.97 -3.66
C GLU A 128 -4.02 -3.47 -3.93
N LEU A 129 -5.13 -4.20 -4.13
CA LEU A 129 -5.11 -5.62 -4.44
C LEU A 129 -4.36 -5.90 -5.76
N ASN A 130 -4.64 -5.13 -6.81
CA ASN A 130 -3.94 -5.28 -8.09
C ASN A 130 -2.45 -4.95 -7.98
N SER A 131 -2.07 -3.93 -7.20
CA SER A 131 -0.65 -3.64 -6.94
C SER A 131 0.05 -4.83 -6.28
N SER A 132 -0.57 -5.40 -5.25
CA SER A 132 -0.01 -6.57 -4.56
C SER A 132 0.08 -7.81 -5.46
N ILE A 133 -0.90 -8.02 -6.35
CA ILE A 133 -0.85 -9.10 -7.35
C ILE A 133 0.30 -8.88 -8.33
N ASN A 134 0.44 -7.67 -8.87
CA ASN A 134 1.50 -7.35 -9.82
C ASN A 134 2.89 -7.51 -9.20
N GLU A 135 3.09 -7.04 -7.95
CA GLU A 135 4.35 -7.22 -7.23
C GLU A 135 4.73 -8.70 -7.07
N LYS A 136 3.76 -9.57 -6.78
CA LYS A 136 3.97 -11.02 -6.71
C LYS A 136 4.31 -11.62 -8.07
N GLN A 137 3.63 -11.17 -9.13
CA GLN A 137 3.92 -11.60 -10.51
C GLN A 137 5.34 -11.22 -10.93
N ASP A 138 5.72 -9.96 -10.71
CA ASP A 138 7.07 -9.46 -11.01
C ASP A 138 8.14 -10.27 -10.24
N PHE A 139 7.88 -10.58 -8.97
CA PHE A 139 8.77 -11.43 -8.19
C PHE A 139 8.94 -12.83 -8.81
N PHE A 140 7.85 -13.49 -9.21
CA PHE A 140 7.92 -14.80 -9.85
C PHE A 140 8.62 -14.75 -11.20
N ASP A 141 8.33 -13.76 -12.03
CA ASP A 141 8.97 -13.59 -13.33
C ASP A 141 10.48 -13.39 -13.19
N ASN A 142 10.92 -12.65 -12.18
CA ASN A 142 12.33 -12.50 -11.85
C ASN A 142 12.99 -13.84 -11.47
N ILE A 143 12.36 -14.63 -10.57
CA ILE A 143 12.87 -15.96 -10.21
C ILE A 143 12.96 -16.86 -11.43
N PHE A 144 11.90 -16.93 -12.25
CA PHE A 144 11.89 -17.78 -13.43
C PHE A 144 12.93 -17.35 -14.47
N HIS A 145 13.13 -16.05 -14.65
CA HIS A 145 14.17 -15.53 -15.52
C HIS A 145 15.57 -15.96 -15.05
N GLU A 146 15.85 -15.87 -13.76
CA GLU A 146 17.13 -16.30 -13.18
C GLU A 146 17.33 -17.81 -13.26
N LEU A 147 16.29 -18.61 -12.98
CA LEU A 147 16.32 -20.06 -13.15
C LEU A 147 16.64 -20.46 -14.59
N ARG A 148 16.03 -19.79 -15.58
CA ARG A 148 16.36 -20.00 -17.00
C ARG A 148 17.82 -19.65 -17.32
N LYS A 149 18.34 -18.56 -16.75
CA LYS A 149 19.74 -18.14 -16.90
C LYS A 149 20.71 -19.16 -16.31
N LEU A 150 20.48 -19.60 -15.07
CA LEU A 150 21.27 -20.63 -14.41
C LEU A 150 21.22 -21.97 -15.16
N ASN A 151 20.04 -22.39 -15.62
CA ASN A 151 19.90 -23.62 -16.40
C ASN A 151 20.65 -23.54 -17.74
N LYS A 152 20.64 -22.37 -18.40
CA LYS A 152 21.43 -22.13 -19.61
C LYS A 152 22.94 -22.20 -19.33
N GLN A 153 23.40 -21.66 -18.20
CA GLN A 153 24.80 -21.76 -17.77
C GLN A 153 25.18 -23.21 -17.48
N LEU A 154 24.35 -23.92 -16.72
CA LEU A 154 24.54 -25.34 -16.39
C LEU A 154 24.72 -26.18 -17.67
N LYS A 155 23.81 -26.02 -18.64
CA LYS A 155 23.86 -26.72 -19.92
C LYS A 155 25.18 -26.44 -20.67
N ARG A 156 25.61 -25.18 -20.73
CA ARG A 156 26.86 -24.78 -21.40
C ARG A 156 28.09 -25.40 -20.76
N GLU A 157 28.17 -25.39 -19.43
CA GLU A 157 29.30 -25.97 -18.68
C GLU A 157 29.37 -27.49 -18.89
N ILE A 158 28.23 -28.18 -18.87
CA ILE A 158 28.15 -29.62 -19.14
C ILE A 158 28.56 -29.93 -20.59
N GLU A 159 28.04 -29.20 -21.57
CA GLU A 159 28.40 -29.38 -22.98
C GLU A 159 29.89 -29.16 -23.23
N ALA A 160 30.47 -28.13 -22.62
CA ALA A 160 31.90 -27.85 -22.69
C ALA A 160 32.74 -28.98 -22.08
N LEU A 161 32.35 -29.47 -20.89
CA LEU A 161 33.02 -30.58 -20.22
C LEU A 161 32.98 -31.86 -21.07
N ILE A 162 31.81 -32.23 -21.60
CA ILE A 162 31.66 -33.41 -22.46
C ILE A 162 32.58 -33.30 -23.69
N LYS A 163 32.61 -32.13 -24.34
CA LYS A 163 33.44 -31.90 -25.53
C LYS A 163 34.92 -32.02 -25.22
N GLU A 164 35.38 -31.42 -24.12
CA GLU A 164 36.79 -31.46 -23.71
C GLU A 164 37.25 -32.88 -23.31
N CYS A 165 36.39 -33.63 -22.61
CA CYS A 165 36.62 -35.04 -22.29
C CYS A 165 36.76 -35.90 -23.55
N ASN A 166 35.86 -35.72 -24.53
CA ASN A 166 35.87 -36.50 -25.77
C ASN A 166 37.11 -36.25 -26.63
N ILE A 167 37.69 -35.05 -26.58
CA ILE A 167 38.92 -34.70 -27.33
C ILE A 167 40.18 -35.13 -26.56
N GLY A 168 40.05 -35.64 -25.33
CA GLY A 168 41.18 -36.07 -24.49
C GLY A 168 42.09 -34.91 -24.05
N LYS A 169 41.60 -33.66 -24.10
CA LYS A 169 42.37 -32.43 -23.83
C LYS A 169 42.16 -31.88 -22.41
N ILE A 170 41.72 -32.72 -21.48
CA ILE A 170 41.36 -32.29 -20.12
C ILE A 170 42.06 -33.15 -19.08
N SER A 171 42.65 -32.49 -18.09
CA SER A 171 43.25 -33.14 -16.92
C SER A 171 42.19 -33.50 -15.88
N LEU A 172 42.49 -34.45 -14.99
CA LEU A 172 41.62 -34.80 -13.86
C LEU A 172 41.32 -33.59 -12.97
N GLU A 173 42.28 -32.69 -12.78
CA GLU A 173 42.10 -31.46 -12.01
C GLU A 173 41.06 -30.54 -12.65
N GLN A 174 41.15 -30.33 -13.97
CA GLN A 174 40.18 -29.52 -14.72
C GLN A 174 38.77 -30.14 -14.71
N ILE A 175 38.67 -31.47 -14.79
CA ILE A 175 37.38 -32.18 -14.64
C ILE A 175 36.79 -31.87 -13.27
N ASN A 176 37.59 -31.97 -12.21
CA ASN A 176 37.12 -31.73 -10.84
C ASN A 176 36.63 -30.28 -10.67
N ASN A 177 37.40 -29.30 -11.16
CA ASN A 177 37.04 -27.87 -11.08
C ASN A 177 35.74 -27.57 -11.84
N LYS A 178 35.57 -28.09 -13.06
CA LYS A 178 34.33 -27.94 -13.83
C LYS A 178 33.15 -28.64 -13.15
N SER A 179 33.39 -29.82 -12.56
CA SER A 179 32.35 -30.55 -11.81
C SER A 179 31.88 -29.78 -10.58
N GLN A 180 32.81 -29.13 -9.86
CA GLN A 180 32.49 -28.25 -8.73
C GLN A 180 31.68 -27.04 -9.18
N HIS A 181 32.03 -26.45 -10.32
CA HIS A 181 31.29 -25.32 -10.89
C HIS A 181 29.87 -25.72 -11.32
N ILE A 182 29.70 -26.88 -11.97
CA ILE A 182 28.38 -27.46 -12.30
C ILE A 182 27.55 -27.68 -11.03
N PHE A 183 28.17 -28.24 -9.98
CA PHE A 183 27.51 -28.45 -8.70
C PHE A 183 27.08 -27.12 -8.04
N ALA A 184 27.95 -26.11 -8.07
CA ALA A 184 27.62 -24.76 -7.61
C ALA A 184 26.39 -24.18 -8.32
N ILE A 185 26.33 -24.25 -9.66
CA ILE A 185 25.17 -23.78 -10.43
C ILE A 185 23.89 -24.54 -10.03
N SER A 186 23.98 -25.87 -9.84
CA SER A 186 22.85 -26.66 -9.36
C SER A 186 22.37 -26.22 -7.98
N GLN A 187 23.29 -25.88 -7.06
CA GLN A 187 22.93 -25.38 -5.73
C GLN A 187 22.25 -24.01 -5.80
N LEU A 188 22.71 -23.13 -6.70
CA LEU A 188 22.05 -21.84 -6.95
C LEU A 188 20.60 -22.01 -7.42
N ILE A 189 20.35 -22.99 -8.30
CA ILE A 189 19.00 -23.35 -8.74
C ILE A 189 18.15 -23.80 -7.54
N THR A 190 18.67 -24.69 -6.69
CA THR A 190 17.98 -25.14 -5.47
C THR A 190 17.64 -23.97 -4.54
N ILE A 191 18.57 -23.05 -4.31
CA ILE A 191 18.31 -21.88 -3.45
C ILE A 191 17.19 -21.01 -4.02
N ARG A 192 17.17 -20.79 -5.34
CA ARG A 192 16.09 -20.02 -5.99
C ARG A 192 14.73 -20.71 -5.90
N LEU A 193 14.67 -22.03 -6.04
CA LEU A 193 13.43 -22.79 -5.83
C LEU A 193 12.96 -22.72 -4.38
N ASN A 194 13.86 -22.88 -3.40
CA ASN A 194 13.53 -22.72 -1.98
C ASN A 194 13.04 -21.30 -1.67
N THR A 195 13.57 -20.28 -2.37
CA THR A 195 13.09 -18.88 -2.25
C THR A 195 11.66 -18.75 -2.75
N PHE A 196 11.33 -19.42 -3.87
CA PHE A 196 9.97 -19.46 -4.41
C PHE A 196 9.01 -20.15 -3.45
N ASP A 197 9.36 -21.34 -2.97
CA ASP A 197 8.52 -22.12 -2.04
C ASP A 197 8.26 -21.34 -0.74
N PHE A 198 9.29 -20.67 -0.20
CA PHE A 198 9.15 -19.83 0.99
C PHE A 198 8.22 -18.64 0.79
N ASN A 199 8.25 -18.00 -0.39
CA ASN A 199 7.36 -16.87 -0.67
C ASN A 199 5.92 -17.30 -0.92
N GLN A 200 5.69 -18.52 -1.42
CA GLN A 200 4.34 -19.06 -1.61
C GLN A 200 3.71 -19.54 -0.31
N ASN A 201 4.47 -20.31 0.48
CA ASN A 201 3.99 -20.91 1.73
C ASN A 201 5.12 -20.93 2.78
N PRO A 202 5.28 -19.84 3.55
CA PRO A 202 6.26 -19.78 4.62
C PRO A 202 6.10 -20.92 5.63
N ASP A 203 4.85 -21.33 5.90
CA ASP A 203 4.50 -22.32 6.92
C ASP A 203 5.02 -23.73 6.56
N LEU A 204 5.00 -24.12 5.28
CA LEU A 204 5.50 -25.45 4.84
C LEU A 204 6.98 -25.67 5.19
N ILE A 205 7.76 -24.60 5.26
CA ILE A 205 9.17 -24.65 5.60
C ILE A 205 9.39 -24.70 7.12
N ILE A 206 8.51 -24.06 7.88
CA ILE A 206 8.53 -24.05 9.36
C ILE A 206 8.00 -25.38 9.92
N GLU A 207 7.10 -26.05 9.20
CA GLU A 207 6.60 -27.39 9.51
C GLU A 207 7.64 -28.50 9.28
N GLY A 208 8.76 -28.18 8.61
CA GLY A 208 9.86 -29.12 8.40
C GLY A 208 10.60 -29.50 9.69
N ASN A 209 11.44 -30.53 9.63
CA ASN A 209 12.30 -30.88 10.76
C ASN A 209 13.56 -30.00 10.76
N GLN A 210 13.84 -29.33 11.89
CA GLN A 210 15.09 -28.61 12.09
C GLN A 210 16.28 -29.58 12.19
N LYS A 211 17.38 -29.24 11.53
CA LYS A 211 18.61 -30.05 11.51
C LYS A 211 19.76 -29.28 12.14
N ASP A 212 20.72 -30.01 12.72
CA ASP A 212 21.96 -29.42 13.20
C ASP A 212 22.78 -28.87 12.02
N THR A 213 22.85 -27.55 11.94
CA THR A 213 23.47 -26.82 10.85
C THR A 213 24.68 -26.06 11.34
N ILE A 214 25.84 -26.29 10.70
CA ILE A 214 27.06 -25.54 10.96
C ILE A 214 27.02 -24.23 10.18
N ILE A 215 26.86 -23.10 10.87
CA ILE A 215 26.68 -21.77 10.25
C ILE A 215 27.81 -21.46 9.26
N PHE A 216 29.06 -21.59 9.72
CA PHE A 216 30.23 -21.30 8.91
C PHE A 216 30.30 -22.14 7.63
N GLY A 217 29.91 -23.42 7.72
CA GLY A 217 29.86 -24.32 6.57
C GLY A 217 28.88 -23.84 5.51
N LYS A 218 27.74 -23.27 5.92
CA LYS A 218 26.74 -22.71 5.00
C LYS A 218 27.27 -21.47 4.28
N PHE A 219 27.86 -20.51 5.01
CA PHE A 219 28.50 -19.34 4.39
C PHE A 219 29.62 -19.73 3.42
N LYS A 220 30.52 -20.64 3.83
CA LYS A 220 31.62 -21.11 2.99
C LYS A 220 31.12 -21.80 1.72
N LYS A 221 30.08 -22.65 1.83
CA LYS A 221 29.44 -23.29 0.68
C LYS A 221 28.91 -22.24 -0.31
N ILE A 222 28.18 -21.24 0.18
CA ILE A 222 27.61 -20.19 -0.67
C ILE A 222 28.69 -19.34 -1.33
N MET A 223 29.74 -18.95 -0.60
CA MET A 223 30.85 -18.19 -1.19
C MET A 223 31.48 -18.92 -2.37
N HIS A 224 31.72 -20.22 -2.23
CA HIS A 224 32.22 -21.03 -3.33
C HIS A 224 31.23 -21.10 -4.51
N CYS A 225 29.93 -21.17 -4.22
CA CYS A 225 28.91 -21.16 -5.28
C CYS A 225 28.86 -19.83 -6.05
N LEU A 226 29.16 -18.71 -5.39
CA LEU A 226 29.14 -17.37 -5.95
C LEU A 226 30.50 -16.88 -6.44
N GLU A 227 31.55 -17.69 -6.29
CA GLU A 227 32.94 -17.34 -6.60
C GLU A 227 33.10 -16.94 -8.06
N TYR A 228 32.53 -17.71 -8.99
CA TYR A 228 32.53 -17.37 -10.42
C TYR A 228 31.84 -16.03 -10.71
N THR A 229 30.69 -15.78 -10.08
CA THR A 229 29.95 -14.53 -10.24
C THR A 229 30.74 -13.33 -9.71
N ALA A 230 31.46 -13.50 -8.60
CA ALA A 230 32.34 -12.47 -8.06
C ALA A 230 33.55 -12.22 -8.96
N GLN A 231 34.17 -13.28 -9.49
CA GLN A 231 35.29 -13.20 -10.44
C GLN A 231 34.93 -12.43 -11.72
N LEU A 232 33.72 -12.60 -12.26
CA LEU A 232 33.24 -11.82 -13.41
C LEU A 232 33.20 -10.30 -13.14
N LYS A 233 33.07 -9.90 -11.88
CA LYS A 233 33.11 -8.51 -11.42
C LYS A 233 34.47 -8.10 -10.83
N ASN A 234 35.50 -8.95 -10.94
CA ASN A 234 36.80 -8.75 -10.31
C ASN A 234 36.73 -8.55 -8.77
N ILE A 235 35.77 -9.19 -8.11
CA ILE A 235 35.58 -9.14 -6.67
C ILE A 235 36.21 -10.38 -6.04
N ASN A 236 37.06 -10.17 -5.02
CA ASN A 236 37.65 -11.26 -4.24
C ASN A 236 36.80 -11.56 -3.00
N LEU A 237 36.30 -12.80 -2.88
CA LEU A 237 35.50 -13.25 -1.74
C LEU A 237 36.40 -13.94 -0.71
N ASN A 238 36.56 -13.32 0.47
CA ASN A 238 37.36 -13.89 1.56
C ASN A 238 36.54 -14.04 2.84
N ILE A 239 36.73 -15.17 3.53
CA ILE A 239 36.17 -15.42 4.87
C ILE A 239 37.29 -15.87 5.80
N ASN A 240 37.44 -15.14 6.89
CA ASN A 240 38.49 -15.39 7.88
C ASN A 240 37.92 -16.08 9.12
N GLY A 241 38.70 -16.99 9.68
CA GLY A 241 38.33 -17.76 10.87
C GLY A 241 37.61 -19.07 10.54
N LYS A 242 37.27 -19.81 11.59
CA LYS A 242 36.49 -21.05 11.52
C LYS A 242 35.64 -21.17 12.78
N THR A 243 34.39 -21.60 12.64
CA THR A 243 33.55 -21.97 13.77
C THR A 243 32.85 -23.28 13.51
N THR A 244 32.79 -24.12 14.53
CA THR A 244 32.02 -25.38 14.54
C THR A 244 30.65 -25.20 15.19
N CYS A 245 30.25 -23.96 15.47
CA CYS A 245 28.95 -23.63 16.06
C CYS A 245 27.82 -24.22 15.22
N LYS A 246 26.95 -24.99 15.89
CA LYS A 246 25.77 -25.62 15.32
C LYS A 246 24.52 -24.93 15.84
N ILE A 247 23.58 -24.70 14.94
CA ILE A 247 22.23 -24.25 15.27
C ILE A 247 21.21 -25.24 14.74
N LYS A 248 20.05 -25.32 15.39
CA LYS A 248 18.89 -25.98 14.80
C LYS A 248 18.30 -25.04 13.76
N ALA A 249 18.39 -25.42 12.50
CA ALA A 249 17.90 -24.60 11.40
C ALA A 249 17.18 -25.45 10.35
N PHE A 250 16.23 -24.81 9.65
CA PHE A 250 15.58 -25.36 8.47
C PHE A 250 16.49 -25.22 7.24
N ASP A 251 16.21 -25.97 6.19
CA ASP A 251 17.00 -25.95 4.95
C ASP A 251 17.00 -24.56 4.27
N ILE A 252 15.98 -23.74 4.52
CA ILE A 252 15.90 -22.34 4.08
C ILE A 252 17.02 -21.45 4.64
N PHE A 253 17.71 -21.86 5.71
CA PHE A 253 18.81 -21.08 6.26
C PHE A 253 19.91 -20.79 5.23
N GLU A 254 20.06 -21.62 4.20
CA GLU A 254 20.99 -21.35 3.08
C GLU A 254 20.67 -20.08 2.29
N LEU A 255 19.41 -19.62 2.32
CA LEU A 255 18.98 -18.38 1.67
C LEU A 255 19.65 -17.15 2.31
N LEU A 256 19.83 -17.14 3.63
CA LEU A 256 20.40 -16.02 4.36
C LEU A 256 21.84 -15.67 3.91
N PRO A 257 22.84 -16.59 3.98
CA PRO A 257 24.19 -16.31 3.49
C PRO A 257 24.19 -16.00 2.00
N TYR A 258 23.33 -16.66 1.22
CA TYR A 258 23.19 -16.40 -0.20
C TYR A 258 22.78 -14.95 -0.50
N LEU A 259 21.72 -14.43 0.14
CA LEU A 259 21.27 -13.05 -0.03
C LEU A 259 22.34 -12.04 0.37
N TYR A 260 23.05 -12.29 1.48
CA TYR A 260 24.11 -11.38 1.92
C TYR A 260 25.25 -11.29 0.91
N ILE A 261 25.76 -12.44 0.47
CA ILE A 261 26.93 -12.49 -0.42
C ILE A 261 26.54 -12.03 -1.83
N GLU A 262 25.38 -12.43 -2.34
CA GLU A 262 24.88 -11.99 -3.64
C GLU A 262 24.73 -10.46 -3.68
N ASN A 263 24.08 -9.87 -2.67
CA ASN A 263 23.93 -8.41 -2.60
C ASN A 263 25.28 -7.71 -2.47
N ALA A 264 26.21 -8.26 -1.67
CA ALA A 264 27.57 -7.71 -1.57
C ALA A 264 28.26 -7.68 -2.94
N ILE A 265 28.15 -8.74 -3.75
CA ILE A 265 28.70 -8.77 -5.12
C ILE A 265 27.96 -7.80 -6.05
N LYS A 266 26.63 -7.74 -5.97
CA LYS A 266 25.79 -6.92 -6.84
C LYS A 266 26.06 -5.42 -6.65
N TYR A 267 26.16 -4.98 -5.40
CA TYR A 267 26.29 -3.58 -5.03
C TYR A 267 27.72 -3.16 -4.66
N SER A 268 28.70 -4.07 -4.78
CA SER A 268 30.12 -3.69 -4.68
C SER A 268 30.43 -2.62 -5.73
N PRO A 269 31.18 -1.56 -5.36
CA PRO A 269 31.64 -0.57 -6.32
C PRO A 269 32.50 -1.23 -7.39
N ASP A 270 32.36 -0.76 -8.63
CA ASP A 270 33.25 -1.18 -9.70
C ASP A 270 34.66 -0.70 -9.37
N SER A 271 35.66 -1.54 -9.63
CA SER A 271 37.08 -1.27 -9.37
C SER A 271 37.69 -0.14 -10.25
N HIS A 272 36.86 0.75 -10.79
CA HIS A 272 37.21 1.95 -11.55
C HIS A 272 36.95 3.20 -10.72
N THR A 273 37.80 3.43 -9.71
CA THR A 273 38.07 4.76 -9.14
C THR A 273 39.57 4.92 -8.99
#